data_AF-A0A1I7JZP7-F1
#
_entry.id   AF-A0A1I7JZP7-F1
#
_cell.length_a   1.000
_cell.length_b   1.000
_cell.length_c   1.000
_cell.angle_alpha   90.00
_cell.angle_beta   90.00
_cell.angle_gamma   90.00
#
_symmetry.space_group_name_H-M   'P 1'
#
loop_
_entity.id
_entity.type
_entity.pdbx_description
1 polymer ?
#
loop_
_entity_poly.entity_id
_entity_poly.type
_entity_poly.pdbx_seq_one_letter_code
_entity_poly.pdbx_strand_id
1 'polypeptide(L)'
;MIKKTCKECKKEFTLSDSEIKFYKDKNLELPKRCKECRDKKKNYKETSEANNTKNNQYIDKQSIDRSSTEKTTGKTNGKILRNIIITAVVIIASFFGINLDFFKDNKPVQNTNESVAQQNFSSLSFRNSNLLKEHFEKHGSEFGYKSEEDYVKGALAVINSPTSLHKTEAEDGDEIYYDKNKNEIVFISKDGYIRTYFKPSDGINYYNRQ
;
A
#
# COMPACT_ATOMS: atom_id res chain seq x y z
N MET A 1 14.64 -17.69 -35.52
CA MET A 1 14.39 -18.55 -34.34
C MET A 1 15.75 -18.93 -33.75
N ILE A 2 15.92 -18.97 -32.43
CA ILE A 2 17.17 -19.44 -31.80
C ILE A 2 16.95 -20.65 -30.91
N LYS A 3 17.95 -21.54 -30.82
CA LYS A 3 18.00 -22.66 -29.85
C LYS A 3 18.84 -22.29 -28.63
N LYS A 4 18.43 -22.71 -27.44
CA LYS A 4 19.16 -22.52 -26.18
C LYS A 4 18.99 -23.73 -25.27
N THR A 5 19.99 -24.03 -24.45
CA THR A 5 19.91 -25.05 -23.40
C THR A 5 19.26 -24.47 -22.14
N CYS A 6 18.27 -25.15 -21.56
CA CYS A 6 17.66 -24.73 -20.30
C CYS A 6 18.63 -24.92 -19.13
N LYS A 7 18.89 -23.88 -18.33
CA LYS A 7 19.86 -23.99 -17.23
C LYS A 7 19.46 -24.98 -16.13
N GLU A 8 18.17 -25.26 -15.97
CA GLU A 8 17.62 -26.19 -14.96
C GLU A 8 17.49 -27.62 -15.51
N CYS A 9 16.53 -27.89 -16.40
CA CYS A 9 16.29 -29.25 -16.89
C CYS A 9 17.26 -29.74 -17.98
N LYS A 10 18.24 -28.93 -18.39
CA LYS A 10 19.25 -29.19 -19.43
C LYS A 10 18.73 -29.53 -20.84
N LYS A 11 17.42 -29.66 -21.04
CA LYS A 11 16.79 -29.80 -22.36
C LYS A 11 17.05 -28.56 -23.24
N GLU A 12 17.20 -28.76 -24.54
CA GLU A 12 17.10 -27.67 -25.51
C GLU A 12 15.68 -27.12 -25.59
N PHE A 13 15.57 -25.82 -25.87
CA PHE A 13 14.31 -25.16 -26.22
C PHE A 13 14.56 -24.09 -27.28
N THR A 14 13.54 -23.79 -28.08
CA THR A 14 13.56 -22.73 -29.08
C THR A 14 12.90 -21.46 -28.55
N LEU A 15 13.32 -20.32 -29.10
CA LEU A 15 12.62 -19.04 -29.00
C LEU A 15 12.28 -18.60 -30.42
N SER A 16 10.99 -18.37 -30.69
CA SER A 16 10.52 -17.85 -31.99
C SER A 16 10.95 -16.40 -32.18
N ASP A 17 11.01 -15.92 -33.42
CA ASP A 17 11.41 -14.52 -33.67
C ASP A 17 10.42 -13.52 -33.08
N SER A 18 9.13 -13.87 -33.02
CA SER A 18 8.10 -13.11 -32.31
C SER A 18 8.34 -13.08 -30.79
N GLU A 19 8.72 -14.20 -30.16
CA GLU A 19 9.07 -14.24 -28.73
C GLU A 19 10.34 -13.42 -28.44
N ILE A 20 11.36 -13.52 -29.31
CA ILE A 20 12.60 -12.72 -29.21
C ILE A 20 12.28 -11.22 -29.33
N LYS A 21 11.43 -10.84 -30.29
CA LYS A 21 11.01 -9.45 -30.49
C LYS A 21 10.28 -8.91 -29.26
N PHE A 22 9.30 -9.66 -28.72
CA PHE A 22 8.58 -9.27 -27.50
C PHE A 22 9.53 -8.94 -26.32
N TYR A 23 10.52 -9.79 -26.06
CA TYR A 23 11.50 -9.54 -25.00
C TYR A 23 12.34 -8.28 -25.28
N LYS A 24 12.81 -8.07 -26.52
CA LYS A 24 13.61 -6.89 -26.90
C LYS A 24 12.81 -5.58 -26.84
N ASP A 25 11.60 -5.57 -27.38
CA ASP A 25 10.73 -4.39 -27.43
C ASP A 25 10.31 -3.94 -26.02
N LYS A 26 10.22 -4.87 -25.06
CA LYS A 26 9.99 -4.58 -23.63
C LYS A 26 11.29 -4.30 -22.84
N ASN A 27 12.44 -4.23 -23.50
CA ASN A 27 13.77 -4.04 -22.89
C ASN A 27 14.13 -5.12 -21.83
N LEU A 28 13.74 -6.37 -22.07
CA LEU A 28 13.93 -7.52 -21.18
C LEU A 28 15.00 -8.50 -21.70
N GLU A 29 15.73 -9.15 -20.78
CA GLU A 29 16.65 -10.22 -21.14
C GLU A 29 15.94 -11.47 -21.70
N LEU A 30 16.51 -12.06 -22.76
CA LEU A 30 16.04 -13.34 -23.29
C LEU A 30 16.18 -14.48 -22.27
N PRO A 31 15.15 -15.32 -22.09
CA PRO A 31 15.08 -16.27 -20.99
C PRO A 31 16.22 -17.29 -20.98
N LYS A 32 16.70 -17.60 -19.77
CA LYS A 32 17.76 -18.58 -19.47
C LYS A 32 17.21 -19.99 -19.15
N ARG A 33 15.89 -20.18 -19.25
CA ARG A 33 15.12 -21.39 -18.93
C ARG A 33 14.03 -21.64 -19.98
N CYS A 34 13.73 -22.90 -20.28
CA CYS A 34 12.57 -23.27 -21.10
C CYS A 34 11.24 -22.93 -20.39
N LYS A 35 10.14 -22.85 -21.16
CA LYS A 35 8.82 -22.48 -20.66
C LYS A 35 8.38 -23.33 -19.46
N GLU A 36 8.45 -24.66 -19.57
CA GLU A 36 8.11 -25.60 -18.47
C GLU A 36 8.79 -25.27 -17.14
N CYS A 37 10.08 -24.90 -17.16
CA CYS A 37 10.83 -24.55 -15.96
C CYS A 37 10.47 -23.16 -15.41
N ARG A 38 10.09 -22.20 -16.27
CA ARG A 38 9.57 -20.90 -15.84
C ARG A 38 8.22 -21.07 -15.13
N ASP A 39 7.32 -21.82 -15.76
CA ASP A 39 5.94 -22.03 -15.29
C ASP A 39 5.91 -22.80 -13.96
N LYS A 40 6.70 -23.89 -13.83
CA LYS A 40 6.83 -24.63 -12.56
C LYS A 40 7.29 -23.74 -11.39
N LYS A 41 8.16 -22.75 -11.65
CA LYS A 41 8.62 -21.82 -10.61
C LYS A 41 7.57 -20.75 -10.26
N LYS A 42 6.72 -20.35 -11.22
CA LYS A 42 5.55 -19.49 -10.96
C LYS A 42 4.56 -20.22 -10.03
N ASN A 43 4.19 -21.45 -10.37
CA ASN A 43 3.25 -22.26 -9.59
C ASN A 43 3.78 -22.56 -8.16
N TYR A 44 5.10 -22.71 -7.97
CA TYR A 44 5.68 -22.86 -6.63
C TYR A 44 5.50 -21.60 -5.77
N LYS A 45 5.65 -20.38 -6.33
CA LYS A 45 5.37 -19.14 -5.59
C LYS A 45 3.89 -19.07 -5.19
N GLU A 46 2.99 -19.23 -6.14
CA GLU A 46 1.53 -19.15 -5.91
C GLU A 46 1.03 -20.20 -4.89
N THR A 47 1.54 -21.43 -4.95
CA THR A 47 1.19 -22.46 -3.95
C THR A 47 1.85 -22.24 -2.59
N SER A 48 3.06 -21.65 -2.53
CA SER A 48 3.67 -21.28 -1.25
C SER A 48 2.92 -20.13 -0.56
N GLU A 49 2.38 -19.19 -1.33
CA GLU A 49 1.54 -18.09 -0.84
C GLU A 49 0.20 -18.62 -0.31
N ALA A 50 -0.49 -19.49 -1.06
CA ALA A 50 -1.76 -20.09 -0.64
C ALA A 50 -1.65 -21.02 0.60
N ASN A 51 -0.50 -21.66 0.83
CA ASN A 51 -0.26 -22.50 1.99
C ASN A 51 0.15 -21.71 3.25
N ASN A 52 0.73 -20.51 3.09
CA ASN A 52 1.08 -19.66 4.23
C ASN A 52 -0.16 -19.05 4.89
N THR A 53 -1.21 -18.74 4.12
CA THR A 53 -2.50 -18.25 4.62
C THR A 53 -3.20 -19.20 5.58
N LYS A 54 -2.96 -20.52 5.48
CA LYS A 54 -3.57 -21.53 6.36
C LYS A 54 -2.81 -21.74 7.66
N ASN A 55 -1.49 -21.62 7.64
CA ASN A 55 -0.66 -21.85 8.84
C ASN A 55 -0.62 -20.64 9.78
N ASN A 56 -0.80 -19.42 9.25
CA ASN A 56 -0.82 -18.21 10.08
C ASN A 56 -2.16 -17.95 10.79
N GLN A 57 -3.11 -18.90 10.72
CA GLN A 57 -4.40 -18.85 11.43
C GLN A 57 -4.41 -19.71 12.72
N TYR A 58 -3.29 -20.37 13.05
CA TYR A 58 -3.19 -21.29 14.20
C TYR A 58 -2.23 -20.83 15.32
N ILE A 59 -1.56 -19.68 15.16
CA ILE A 59 -0.65 -19.07 16.16
C ILE A 59 -1.28 -17.81 16.76
N ASP A 60 -2.49 -17.92 17.31
CA ASP A 60 -3.14 -16.81 18.06
C ASP A 60 -4.14 -17.29 19.14
N LYS A 61 -4.00 -18.53 19.64
CA LYS A 61 -4.97 -19.14 20.58
C LYS A 61 -4.36 -19.94 21.74
N GLN A 62 -3.16 -19.59 22.21
CA GLN A 62 -2.58 -20.29 23.37
C GLN A 62 -1.65 -19.43 24.26
N SER A 63 -2.17 -18.34 24.83
CA SER A 63 -1.65 -17.80 26.11
C SER A 63 -2.60 -16.77 26.76
N ILE A 64 -3.76 -17.21 27.25
CA ILE A 64 -4.52 -16.49 28.29
C ILE A 64 -4.88 -17.49 29.40
N ASP A 65 -4.81 -17.01 30.65
CA ASP A 65 -5.16 -17.66 31.91
C ASP A 65 -4.33 -18.86 32.42
N ARG A 66 -3.37 -18.54 33.30
CA ARG A 66 -3.63 -18.76 34.74
C ARG A 66 -2.77 -17.91 35.69
N SER A 67 -3.47 -17.16 36.53
CA SER A 67 -3.04 -16.68 37.87
C SER A 67 -2.54 -17.88 38.72
N SER A 68 -1.65 -17.78 39.72
CA SER A 68 -1.66 -16.81 40.85
C SER A 68 -0.39 -16.86 41.70
N THR A 69 -0.09 -15.77 42.43
CA THR A 69 0.61 -15.70 43.74
C THR A 69 2.08 -16.20 43.86
N GLU A 70 2.98 -15.60 44.65
CA GLU A 70 2.81 -14.64 45.76
C GLU A 70 4.05 -13.70 45.97
N LYS A 71 3.81 -12.55 46.64
CA LYS A 71 4.67 -11.64 47.46
C LYS A 71 6.21 -11.87 47.44
N THR A 72 7.09 -10.87 47.35
CA THR A 72 7.28 -9.64 48.18
C THR A 72 8.16 -8.61 47.42
N THR A 73 8.55 -7.39 47.87
CA THR A 73 7.96 -6.25 48.63
C THR A 73 8.85 -5.01 48.37
N GLY A 74 8.30 -3.79 48.26
CA GLY A 74 9.14 -2.58 48.07
C GLY A 74 8.37 -1.26 47.98
N LYS A 75 8.40 -0.48 49.07
CA LYS A 75 7.69 0.80 49.27
C LYS A 75 8.37 1.96 48.52
N THR A 76 7.61 2.85 47.88
CA THR A 76 7.52 4.29 48.24
C THR A 76 6.48 5.05 47.40
N ASN A 77 6.03 6.21 47.90
CA ASN A 77 4.83 6.92 47.45
C ASN A 77 5.16 8.06 46.48
N GLY A 78 4.29 8.28 45.48
CA GLY A 78 4.27 9.49 44.65
C GLY A 78 2.85 9.83 44.21
N LYS A 79 2.18 10.76 44.90
CA LYS A 79 0.92 11.36 44.45
C LYS A 79 1.22 12.33 43.29
N ILE A 80 0.32 12.45 42.31
CA ILE A 80 -0.16 13.74 41.75
C ILE A 80 -1.37 13.45 40.83
N LEU A 81 -2.43 14.25 41.02
CA LEU A 81 -3.65 14.30 40.21
C LEU A 81 -3.62 15.57 39.35
N ARG A 82 -4.19 15.55 38.13
CA ARG A 82 -4.88 16.62 37.37
C ARG A 82 -4.84 16.32 35.85
N ASN A 83 -5.77 16.77 34.98
CA ASN A 83 -6.87 17.75 35.10
C ASN A 83 -8.13 17.25 34.37
N ILE A 84 -9.32 17.57 34.91
CA ILE A 84 -10.60 17.64 34.18
C ILE A 84 -11.05 19.10 34.19
N ILE A 85 -11.15 19.75 33.03
CA ILE A 85 -12.02 20.92 32.83
C ILE A 85 -12.59 20.86 31.40
N ILE A 86 -13.80 20.32 31.29
CA ILE A 86 -14.74 20.63 30.19
C ILE A 86 -15.84 21.52 30.81
N THR A 87 -16.61 22.23 29.98
CA THR A 87 -17.74 23.15 30.30
C THR A 87 -17.37 24.58 30.74
N ALA A 88 -16.81 25.37 29.81
CA ALA A 88 -16.72 26.83 29.94
C ALA A 88 -16.85 27.62 28.60
N VAL A 89 -17.57 27.10 27.59
CA VAL A 89 -17.73 27.77 26.27
C VAL A 89 -19.18 28.21 25.97
N VAL A 90 -20.18 27.65 26.66
CA VAL A 90 -21.61 27.92 26.42
C VAL A 90 -22.05 29.34 26.84
N ILE A 91 -21.22 30.08 27.59
CA ILE A 91 -21.59 31.40 28.16
C ILE A 91 -21.21 32.57 27.22
N ILE A 92 -20.34 32.36 26.21
CA ILE A 92 -19.84 33.44 25.35
C ILE A 92 -20.87 33.84 24.26
N ALA A 93 -21.81 32.96 23.91
CA ALA A 93 -22.88 33.24 22.94
C ALA A 93 -23.89 34.32 23.38
N SER A 94 -23.84 34.75 24.65
CA SER A 94 -24.70 35.81 25.20
C SER A 94 -24.14 37.23 25.06
N PHE A 95 -22.88 37.38 24.64
CA PHE A 95 -22.20 38.69 24.56
C PHE A 95 -22.04 39.26 23.14
N PHE A 96 -22.39 38.49 22.11
CA PHE A 96 -22.42 38.97 20.73
C PHE A 96 -23.81 38.67 20.14
N GLY A 97 -24.68 39.68 20.15
CA GLY A 97 -26.05 39.60 19.64
C GLY A 97 -26.11 39.45 18.12
N ILE A 98 -25.84 38.24 17.62
CA ILE A 98 -26.05 37.87 16.22
C ILE A 98 -27.42 37.18 16.11
N ASN A 99 -28.39 37.88 15.54
CA ASN A 99 -29.62 37.23 15.06
C ASN A 99 -29.25 36.40 13.82
N LEU A 100 -29.41 35.08 13.89
CA LEU A 100 -29.12 34.17 12.78
C LEU A 100 -30.35 33.98 11.88
N ASP A 101 -30.80 35.05 11.25
CA ASP A 101 -31.88 35.03 10.25
C ASP A 101 -31.32 34.69 8.85
N PHE A 102 -30.67 33.53 8.72
CA PHE A 102 -30.06 33.07 7.45
C PHE A 102 -30.57 31.71 6.97
N PHE A 103 -31.88 31.49 7.02
CA PHE A 103 -32.53 30.41 6.26
C PHE A 103 -33.84 30.90 5.65
N LYS A 104 -33.75 31.51 4.46
CA LYS A 104 -34.91 31.59 3.57
C LYS A 104 -34.52 31.50 2.09
N ASP A 105 -35.11 30.48 1.46
CA ASP A 105 -35.35 30.28 0.03
C ASP A 105 -34.14 30.28 -0.93
N ASN A 106 -33.62 29.09 -1.23
CA ASN A 106 -33.22 28.74 -2.59
C ASN A 106 -33.60 27.29 -2.91
N LYS A 107 -34.18 27.09 -4.10
CA LYS A 107 -34.73 25.81 -4.57
C LYS A 107 -33.60 24.78 -4.81
N PRO A 108 -33.82 23.47 -4.55
CA PRO A 108 -32.94 22.43 -5.08
C PRO A 108 -33.17 22.29 -6.60
N VAL A 109 -32.43 23.07 -7.39
CA VAL A 109 -32.12 22.68 -8.77
C VAL A 109 -31.04 21.60 -8.70
N GLN A 110 -31.23 20.52 -9.46
CA GLN A 110 -30.33 19.38 -9.50
C GLN A 110 -28.92 19.82 -9.91
N ASN A 111 -27.94 19.54 -9.04
CA ASN A 111 -26.57 19.29 -9.47
C ASN A 111 -26.16 17.94 -8.89
N THR A 112 -25.96 16.97 -9.78
CA THR A 112 -25.45 15.65 -9.46
C THR A 112 -23.97 15.74 -9.08
N ASN A 113 -23.72 16.16 -7.84
CA ASN A 113 -22.40 15.99 -7.25
C ASN A 113 -22.25 14.51 -6.90
N GLU A 114 -21.56 13.78 -7.78
CA GLU A 114 -21.09 12.44 -7.50
C GLU A 114 -20.38 12.44 -6.14
N SER A 115 -20.85 11.59 -5.23
CA SER A 115 -20.16 11.33 -3.98
C SER A 115 -18.91 10.51 -4.31
N VAL A 116 -17.85 11.18 -4.78
CA VAL A 116 -16.51 10.59 -4.91
C VAL A 116 -16.18 10.02 -3.53
N ALA A 117 -16.13 8.69 -3.46
CA ALA A 117 -15.98 7.99 -2.20
C ALA A 117 -14.64 8.39 -1.59
N GLN A 118 -14.69 9.22 -0.54
CA GLN A 118 -13.53 9.55 0.27
C GLN A 118 -13.18 8.33 1.12
N GLN A 119 -12.63 7.31 0.45
CA GLN A 119 -12.10 6.10 1.08
C GLN A 119 -11.04 6.54 2.07
N ASN A 120 -11.21 6.15 3.34
CA ASN A 120 -10.23 6.44 4.38
C ASN A 120 -9.01 5.53 4.17
N PHE A 121 -8.12 5.92 3.26
CA PHE A 121 -6.93 5.18 2.84
C PHE A 121 -5.88 4.99 3.96
N SER A 122 -6.10 5.57 5.14
CA SER A 122 -5.24 5.49 6.33
C SER A 122 -4.89 4.07 6.83
N SER A 123 -5.55 3.02 6.32
CA SER A 123 -5.29 1.61 6.65
C SER A 123 -4.76 0.76 5.49
N LEU A 124 -4.41 1.36 4.34
CA LEU A 124 -3.85 0.60 3.22
C LEU A 124 -2.50 -0.04 3.56
N SER A 125 -2.28 -1.23 3.03
CA SER A 125 -1.07 -2.02 3.19
C SER A 125 -0.78 -2.83 1.93
N PHE A 126 0.41 -3.43 1.85
CA PHE A 126 0.67 -4.47 0.86
C PHE A 126 -0.13 -5.72 1.20
N ARG A 127 -0.54 -6.48 0.18
CA ARG A 127 -1.40 -7.68 0.32
C ARG A 127 -0.89 -8.73 1.31
N ASN A 128 0.42 -8.81 1.54
CA ASN A 128 1.03 -9.57 2.63
C ASN A 128 2.45 -9.05 2.96
N SER A 129 3.01 -9.51 4.08
CA SER A 129 4.36 -9.14 4.54
C SER A 129 5.49 -9.55 3.60
N ASN A 130 5.37 -10.68 2.89
CA ASN A 130 6.40 -11.08 1.92
C ASN A 130 6.47 -10.10 0.75
N LEU A 131 5.33 -9.58 0.27
CA LEU A 131 5.29 -8.57 -0.79
C LEU A 131 5.81 -7.21 -0.30
N LEU A 132 5.45 -6.79 0.92
CA LEU A 132 6.02 -5.60 1.55
C LEU A 132 7.55 -5.71 1.62
N LYS A 133 8.06 -6.80 2.20
CA LYS A 133 9.49 -7.06 2.32
C LYS A 133 10.20 -7.14 0.97
N GLU A 134 9.68 -7.90 0.01
CA GLU A 134 10.24 -8.00 -1.34
C GLU A 134 10.27 -6.63 -2.06
N HIS A 135 9.39 -5.70 -1.71
CA HIS A 135 9.35 -4.37 -2.30
C HIS A 135 10.27 -3.39 -1.57
N PHE A 136 10.28 -3.42 -0.24
CA PHE A 136 11.17 -2.64 0.62
C PHE A 136 12.65 -2.98 0.38
N GLU A 137 13.01 -4.27 0.23
CA GLU A 137 14.37 -4.70 -0.09
C GLU A 137 14.88 -4.17 -1.45
N LYS A 138 13.97 -3.90 -2.40
CA LYS A 138 14.31 -3.39 -3.74
C LYS A 138 14.35 -1.87 -3.79
N HIS A 139 13.39 -1.21 -3.15
CA HIS A 139 13.09 0.21 -3.36
C HIS A 139 13.18 1.08 -2.09
N GLY A 140 13.16 0.50 -0.88
CA GLY A 140 13.16 1.27 0.37
C GLY A 140 14.37 2.21 0.54
N SER A 141 15.50 1.83 -0.04
CA SER A 141 16.73 2.63 -0.07
C SER A 141 16.63 3.88 -0.96
N GLU A 142 15.74 3.91 -1.96
CA GLU A 142 15.51 5.09 -2.83
C GLU A 142 14.99 6.30 -2.04
N PHE A 143 14.41 6.05 -0.87
CA PHE A 143 13.81 7.04 0.02
C PHE A 143 14.62 7.26 1.32
N GLY A 144 15.62 6.42 1.58
CA GLY A 144 16.37 6.41 2.84
C GLY A 144 15.63 5.81 4.04
N TYR A 145 14.52 5.08 3.82
CA TYR A 145 13.78 4.42 4.90
C TYR A 145 14.57 3.24 5.49
N LYS A 146 14.41 3.02 6.81
CA LYS A 146 15.14 1.98 7.56
C LYS A 146 14.26 0.80 7.99
N SER A 147 12.95 0.89 7.81
CA SER A 147 12.01 -0.18 8.13
C SER A 147 10.82 -0.23 7.16
N GLU A 148 10.16 -1.38 7.14
CA GLU A 148 8.97 -1.64 6.32
C GLU A 148 7.79 -0.73 6.72
N GLU A 149 7.67 -0.35 7.99
CA GLU A 149 6.61 0.53 8.48
C GLU A 149 6.78 1.98 7.98
N ASP A 150 8.01 2.51 7.98
CA ASP A 150 8.28 3.85 7.45
C ASP A 150 8.09 3.88 5.92
N TYR A 151 8.38 2.78 5.25
CA TYR A 151 8.11 2.59 3.83
C TYR A 151 6.62 2.63 3.49
N VAL A 152 5.77 1.93 4.25
CA VAL A 152 4.30 2.00 4.10
C VAL A 152 3.78 3.40 4.42
N LYS A 153 4.29 4.07 5.47
CA LYS A 153 3.94 5.48 5.76
C LYS A 153 4.29 6.41 4.60
N GLY A 154 5.40 6.18 3.90
CA GLY A 154 5.77 6.91 2.69
C GLY A 154 4.72 6.78 1.58
N ALA A 155 4.32 5.54 1.26
CA ALA A 155 3.27 5.28 0.27
C ALA A 155 1.94 5.94 0.68
N LEU A 156 1.53 5.80 1.94
CA LEU A 156 0.34 6.44 2.49
C LEU A 156 0.41 7.97 2.43
N ALA A 157 1.59 8.58 2.60
CA ALA A 157 1.78 10.02 2.49
C ALA A 157 1.61 10.53 1.05
N VAL A 158 1.97 9.72 0.03
CA VAL A 158 1.68 10.04 -1.37
C VAL A 158 0.18 9.92 -1.66
N ILE A 159 -0.47 8.85 -1.21
CA ILE A 159 -1.91 8.61 -1.44
C ILE A 159 -2.77 9.71 -0.78
N ASN A 160 -2.47 10.07 0.46
CA ASN A 160 -3.25 11.05 1.22
C ASN A 160 -2.85 12.52 0.94
N SER A 161 -1.90 12.77 0.04
CA SER A 161 -1.49 14.14 -0.30
C SER A 161 -2.50 14.80 -1.25
N PRO A 162 -3.07 15.97 -0.92
CA PRO A 162 -4.02 16.68 -1.79
C PRO A 162 -3.36 17.27 -3.05
N THR A 163 -2.03 17.20 -3.17
CA THR A 163 -1.28 17.65 -4.35
C THR A 163 -0.74 16.51 -5.21
N SER A 164 -1.00 15.25 -4.84
CA SER A 164 -0.65 14.11 -5.69
C SER A 164 -1.55 14.08 -6.93
N LEU A 165 -0.95 13.81 -8.08
CA LEU A 165 -1.72 13.48 -9.28
C LEU A 165 -2.33 12.09 -9.11
N HIS A 166 -3.54 11.90 -9.60
CA HIS A 166 -4.30 10.66 -9.47
C HIS A 166 -5.00 10.29 -10.78
N LYS A 167 -4.99 9.00 -11.14
CA LYS A 167 -5.78 8.41 -12.24
C LYS A 167 -5.89 6.89 -12.08
N THR A 168 -6.83 6.29 -12.80
CA THR A 168 -6.90 4.84 -13.02
C THR A 168 -5.98 4.43 -14.19
N GLU A 169 -5.27 3.31 -14.05
CA GLU A 169 -4.44 2.68 -15.09
C GLU A 169 -5.29 2.12 -16.25
N ALA A 170 -4.75 2.10 -17.47
CA ALA A 170 -5.47 1.53 -18.62
C ALA A 170 -5.45 -0.01 -18.71
N GLU A 171 -4.44 -0.68 -18.13
CA GLU A 171 -4.23 -2.14 -18.28
C GLU A 171 -4.96 -2.96 -17.20
N ASP A 172 -4.52 -2.91 -15.94
CA ASP A 172 -5.18 -3.64 -14.84
C ASP A 172 -6.32 -2.83 -14.20
N GLY A 173 -6.34 -1.51 -14.41
CA GLY A 173 -7.23 -0.57 -13.73
C GLY A 173 -6.90 -0.35 -12.26
N ASP A 174 -5.61 -0.42 -11.91
CA ASP A 174 -5.11 0.05 -10.62
C ASP A 174 -5.30 1.57 -10.47
N GLU A 175 -5.44 2.06 -9.24
CA GLU A 175 -5.45 3.49 -8.92
C GLU A 175 -4.02 3.97 -8.69
N ILE A 176 -3.57 4.94 -9.49
CA ILE A 176 -2.19 5.43 -9.51
C ILE A 176 -2.11 6.82 -8.90
N TYR A 177 -1.24 6.99 -7.89
CA TYR A 177 -0.97 8.25 -7.21
C TYR A 177 0.49 8.68 -7.44
N TYR A 178 0.73 9.95 -7.74
CA TYR A 178 2.07 10.47 -8.03
C TYR A 178 2.34 11.84 -7.38
N ASP A 179 3.31 11.89 -6.46
CA ASP A 179 3.84 13.15 -5.90
C ASP A 179 4.93 13.70 -6.84
N LYS A 180 4.58 14.78 -7.56
CA LYS A 180 5.46 15.46 -8.51
C LYS A 180 6.69 16.09 -7.85
N ASN A 181 6.59 16.52 -6.60
CA ASN A 181 7.66 17.25 -5.91
C ASN A 181 8.73 16.29 -5.38
N LYS A 182 8.31 15.12 -4.88
CA LYS A 182 9.22 14.09 -4.36
C LYS A 182 9.69 13.07 -5.42
N ASN A 183 9.04 13.07 -6.59
CA ASN A 183 9.14 12.04 -7.61
C ASN A 183 8.83 10.65 -7.03
N GLU A 184 7.61 10.45 -6.55
CA GLU A 184 7.18 9.22 -5.88
C GLU A 184 5.86 8.73 -6.46
N ILE A 185 5.77 7.45 -6.81
CA ILE A 185 4.56 6.85 -7.40
C ILE A 185 4.08 5.66 -6.57
N VAL A 186 2.77 5.54 -6.40
CA VAL A 186 2.09 4.43 -5.72
C VAL A 186 0.99 3.87 -6.62
N PHE A 187 0.85 2.55 -6.67
CA PHE A 187 -0.26 1.86 -7.34
C PHE A 187 -1.06 1.08 -6.31
N ILE A 188 -2.38 1.21 -6.37
CA ILE A 188 -3.33 0.52 -5.49
C ILE A 188 -4.20 -0.38 -6.35
N SER A 189 -4.29 -1.66 -6.02
CA SER A 189 -5.18 -2.59 -6.71
C SER A 189 -6.65 -2.27 -6.46
N LYS A 190 -7.51 -2.65 -7.41
CA LYS A 190 -8.98 -2.55 -7.31
C LYS A 190 -9.59 -3.12 -6.03
N ASP A 191 -8.93 -4.10 -5.40
CA ASP A 191 -9.34 -4.72 -4.14
C ASP A 191 -8.67 -4.11 -2.88
N GLY A 192 -8.04 -2.94 -3.01
CA GLY A 192 -7.61 -2.12 -1.87
C GLY A 192 -6.27 -2.51 -1.24
N TYR A 193 -5.26 -2.88 -2.05
CA TYR A 193 -3.90 -3.14 -1.57
C TYR A 193 -2.85 -2.34 -2.35
N ILE A 194 -1.80 -1.91 -1.65
CA ILE A 194 -0.61 -1.34 -2.30
C ILE A 194 0.07 -2.45 -3.12
N ARG A 195 0.19 -2.25 -4.43
CA ARG A 195 0.91 -3.14 -5.34
C ARG A 195 2.38 -2.76 -5.47
N THR A 196 2.68 -1.46 -5.57
CA THR A 196 4.04 -0.94 -5.71
C THR A 196 4.14 0.51 -5.21
N TYR A 197 5.34 0.89 -4.75
CA TYR A 197 5.72 2.24 -4.32
C TYR A 197 7.20 2.49 -4.65
N PHE A 198 7.55 3.46 -5.49
CA PHE A 198 8.95 3.70 -5.88
C PHE A 198 9.18 5.11 -6.45
N LYS A 199 10.44 5.45 -6.74
CA LYS A 199 10.82 6.68 -7.46
C LYS A 199 11.07 6.38 -8.95
N PRO A 200 10.16 6.73 -9.87
CA PRO A 200 10.34 6.40 -11.28
C PRO A 200 11.48 7.20 -11.92
N SER A 201 12.33 6.53 -12.70
CA SER A 201 13.48 7.14 -13.40
C SER A 201 13.08 8.29 -14.33
N ASP A 202 11.94 8.14 -15.00
CA ASP A 202 11.44 9.09 -16.00
C ASP A 202 10.50 10.14 -15.39
N GLY A 203 10.34 10.12 -14.07
CA GLY A 203 9.48 11.01 -13.31
C GLY A 203 8.04 11.07 -13.82
N ILE A 204 7.55 12.29 -14.05
CA ILE A 204 6.20 12.54 -14.56
C ILE A 204 5.92 11.84 -15.91
N ASN A 205 6.95 11.60 -16.73
CA ASN A 205 6.77 10.87 -17.99
C ASN A 205 6.49 9.38 -17.77
N TYR A 206 6.92 8.80 -16.64
CA TYR A 206 6.48 7.46 -16.25
C TYR A 206 4.99 7.47 -15.93
N TYR A 207 4.55 8.33 -15.01
CA TYR A 207 3.14 8.48 -14.64
C TYR A 207 2.24 8.70 -15.87
N ASN A 208 2.62 9.60 -16.78
CA ASN A 208 1.84 9.92 -17.97
C ASN A 208 1.62 8.73 -18.93
N ARG A 209 2.45 7.68 -18.88
CA ARG A 209 2.38 6.51 -19.79
C ARG A 209 1.60 5.31 -19.24
N GLN A 210 1.26 5.31 -17.94
CA GLN A 210 0.39 4.29 -17.34
C GLN A 210 -1.08 4.50 -17.73
#